data_AF-A0A7X3WMP9-F1
#
_entry.id   AF-A0A7X3WMP9-F1
#
_cell.length_a   1.000
_cell.length_b   1.000
_cell.length_c   1.000
_cell.angle_alpha   90.00
_cell.angle_beta   90.00
_cell.angle_gamma   90.00
#
_symmetry.space_group_name_H-M   'P 1'
#
loop_
_entity.id
_entity.type
_entity.pdbx_description
1 polymer ?
#
loop_
_entity_poly.entity_id
_entity_poly.type
_entity_poly.pdbx_seq_one_letter_code
_entity_poly.pdbx_strand_id
1 'polypeptide(L)'
;MWDRNMVSMPRLVVEVFEHVNFHGRKITLIESVPNTNLIGAQDVISSIKIYKGPGFNASPNYKAIFHEHVTFRGRRLVLAPGFYPSIHEIPYNFGDAISSVSFSPAAHSTPPEYGAVPVIIEIFSDIDYGGQRSTIMRDVSSMFEIGMNDTISSVRIQRGPSFPFSGCHIIFYEHVNFEGRRLNIDLNSREFQKAVRNLRSLPDSQSFSDIISSIKIVPSGVFKVLIVVSDNMTGEPAVLQSLTTLEGLEFHYTIVHINDNPDNRGDPQNAIKLSSVPLSDFDIIWFTWNGPGHDGEYFVEDADEEIKDFVRKGGIVWASAMDNNIVPADGVHHPEPVWRGDWLPVDRHPITVTNSNDSNVHITEDGQRTGMFTWPHKINVDSLVTDDHWVTDDPSYRKLAVREDNGDAVSILLQWGEGYYVGFAIDTRDAHRTAVAKPLIENTLCYLANLAWQTSPRQPLRGRYRSNRNTELIFQ
;
A
#
# COMPACT_ATOMS: atom_id res chain seq x y z
N MET A 1 29.93 40.72 5.26
CA MET A 1 28.66 40.10 5.71
C MET A 1 28.33 39.07 4.65
N TRP A 2 28.53 37.79 4.94
CA TRP A 2 28.49 36.72 3.92
C TRP A 2 27.08 36.14 3.89
N ASP A 3 26.40 36.26 2.75
CA ASP A 3 25.14 35.57 2.47
C ASP A 3 25.39 34.05 2.52
N ARG A 4 24.78 33.38 3.47
CA ARG A 4 24.62 31.93 3.42
C ARG A 4 23.59 31.63 2.34
N ASN A 5 24.07 31.25 1.16
CA ASN A 5 23.29 30.47 0.21
C ASN A 5 22.62 29.32 0.98
N MET A 6 21.30 29.40 1.17
CA MET A 6 20.50 28.24 1.56
C MET A 6 20.66 27.23 0.44
N VAL A 7 21.49 26.21 0.67
CA VAL A 7 21.52 25.02 -0.19
C VAL A 7 20.13 24.40 -0.11
N SER A 8 19.32 24.60 -1.14
CA SER A 8 18.03 23.92 -1.29
C SER A 8 18.29 22.42 -1.25
N MET A 9 17.93 21.76 -0.15
CA MET A 9 18.11 20.32 -0.01
C MET A 9 17.31 19.61 -1.10
N PRO A 10 17.93 18.74 -1.91
CA PRO A 10 17.22 18.08 -2.99
C PRO A 10 16.13 17.19 -2.40
N ARG A 11 14.92 17.31 -2.95
CA ARG A 11 13.76 16.51 -2.51
C ARG A 11 13.85 15.09 -3.04
N LEU A 12 14.37 14.90 -4.24
CA LEU A 12 14.63 13.60 -4.84
C LEU A 12 16.08 13.52 -5.32
N VAL A 13 16.63 12.31 -5.28
CA VAL A 13 17.88 11.95 -5.94
C VAL A 13 17.52 10.87 -6.96
N VAL A 14 17.61 11.19 -8.23
CA VAL A 14 17.28 10.29 -9.34
C VAL A 14 18.57 9.77 -9.94
N GLU A 15 18.72 8.45 -10.04
CA GLU A 15 19.78 7.82 -10.83
C GLU A 15 19.15 7.23 -12.10
N VAL A 16 19.63 7.65 -13.26
CA VAL A 16 19.24 7.10 -14.56
C VAL A 16 20.37 6.26 -15.14
N PHE A 17 20.02 5.17 -15.80
CA PHE A 17 20.95 4.17 -16.30
C PHE A 17 20.72 3.91 -17.79
N GLU A 18 21.82 3.74 -18.52
CA GLU A 18 21.82 3.50 -19.96
C GLU A 18 21.22 2.14 -20.37
N HIS A 19 21.28 1.15 -19.49
CA HIS A 19 20.74 -0.17 -19.76
C HIS A 19 19.68 -0.55 -18.73
N VAL A 20 18.87 -1.56 -19.08
CA VAL A 20 17.92 -2.18 -18.16
C VAL A 20 18.63 -2.81 -16.95
N ASN A 21 17.87 -3.05 -15.88
CA ASN A 21 18.33 -3.64 -14.62
C ASN A 21 19.46 -2.85 -13.95
N PHE A 22 19.50 -1.53 -14.16
CA PHE A 22 20.47 -0.61 -13.55
C PHE A 22 21.93 -0.84 -13.98
N HIS A 23 22.14 -1.28 -15.21
CA HIS A 23 23.47 -1.47 -15.80
C HIS A 23 23.85 -0.31 -16.75
N GLY A 24 25.10 -0.31 -17.22
CA GLY A 24 25.62 0.71 -18.12
C GLY A 24 26.00 2.01 -17.41
N ARG A 25 26.13 3.10 -18.17
CA ARG A 25 26.48 4.40 -17.63
C ARG A 25 25.36 4.93 -16.71
N LYS A 26 25.77 5.47 -15.56
CA LYS A 26 24.88 6.05 -14.54
C LYS A 26 25.02 7.57 -14.50
N ILE A 27 23.89 8.28 -14.44
CA ILE A 27 23.85 9.73 -14.20
C ILE A 27 22.93 10.02 -13.03
N THR A 28 23.32 10.94 -12.14
CA THR A 28 22.54 11.35 -10.97
C THR A 28 21.95 12.75 -11.19
N LEU A 29 20.65 12.89 -11.01
CA LEU A 29 19.87 14.12 -11.15
C LEU A 29 19.28 14.51 -9.79
N ILE A 30 19.42 15.78 -9.42
CA ILE A 30 18.84 16.36 -8.20
C ILE A 30 17.99 17.60 -8.47
N GLU A 31 17.95 18.05 -9.72
CA GLU A 31 17.22 19.21 -10.21
C GLU A 31 16.69 18.96 -11.63
N SER A 32 15.73 19.78 -12.07
CA SER A 32 15.09 19.59 -13.38
C SER A 32 16.10 19.83 -14.51
N VAL A 33 16.07 18.96 -15.52
CA VAL A 33 16.92 19.00 -16.71
C VAL A 33 16.05 19.25 -17.93
N PRO A 34 16.03 20.48 -18.50
CA PRO A 34 15.18 20.81 -19.65
C PRO A 34 15.65 20.18 -20.97
N ASN A 35 16.88 19.65 -21.03
CA ASN A 35 17.43 18.96 -22.19
C ASN A 35 18.48 17.93 -21.74
N THR A 36 18.18 16.64 -21.88
CA THR A 36 19.07 15.54 -21.44
C THR A 36 20.33 15.40 -22.28
N ASN A 37 20.39 15.98 -23.48
CA ASN A 37 21.62 16.06 -24.27
C ASN A 37 22.75 16.81 -23.52
N LEU A 38 22.40 17.80 -22.69
CA LEU A 38 23.37 18.58 -21.90
C LEU A 38 24.13 17.75 -20.85
N ILE A 39 23.53 16.62 -20.45
CA ILE A 39 24.13 15.66 -19.51
C ILE A 39 24.53 14.36 -20.23
N GLY A 40 24.48 14.35 -21.56
CA GLY A 40 24.80 13.20 -22.40
C GLY A 40 23.83 12.02 -22.25
N ALA A 41 22.59 12.24 -21.77
CA ALA A 41 21.59 11.19 -21.51
C ALA A 41 20.41 11.22 -22.49
N GLN A 42 20.58 11.86 -23.66
CA GLN A 42 19.53 11.99 -24.68
C GLN A 42 19.13 10.62 -25.19
N ASP A 43 17.87 10.23 -25.04
CA ASP A 43 17.27 9.06 -25.67
C ASP A 43 18.10 7.77 -25.47
N VAL A 44 18.60 7.57 -24.25
CA VAL A 44 19.37 6.37 -23.85
C VAL A 44 19.02 5.86 -22.45
N ILE A 45 18.04 6.47 -21.78
CA ILE A 45 17.68 6.09 -20.41
C ILE A 45 16.76 4.88 -20.45
N SER A 46 17.24 3.75 -19.92
CA SER A 46 16.53 2.47 -19.95
C SER A 46 16.04 1.99 -18.58
N SER A 47 16.69 2.41 -17.49
CA SER A 47 16.25 2.11 -16.13
C SER A 47 16.55 3.23 -15.14
N ILE A 48 15.79 3.31 -14.05
CA ILE A 48 15.73 4.49 -13.18
C ILE A 48 15.64 4.05 -11.71
N LYS A 49 16.41 4.67 -10.82
CA LYS A 49 16.23 4.61 -9.37
C LYS A 49 15.89 5.99 -8.85
N ILE A 50 14.89 6.10 -7.99
CA ILE A 50 14.44 7.37 -7.42
C ILE A 50 14.48 7.25 -5.91
N TYR A 51 15.38 7.97 -5.28
CA TYR A 51 15.55 8.02 -3.84
C TYR A 51 14.91 9.27 -3.26
N LYS A 52 14.38 9.15 -2.04
CA LYS A 52 13.99 10.31 -1.23
C LYS A 52 15.25 11.07 -0.83
N GLY A 53 15.32 12.35 -1.21
CA GLY A 53 16.41 13.24 -0.82
C GLY A 53 16.17 13.88 0.55
N PRO A 54 17.16 14.61 1.11
CA PRO A 54 17.04 15.21 2.45
C PRO A 54 15.88 16.21 2.59
N GLY A 55 15.41 16.79 1.48
CA GLY A 55 14.27 17.71 1.47
C GLY A 55 12.90 17.06 1.29
N PHE A 56 12.81 15.73 1.13
CA PHE A 56 11.57 15.05 0.74
C PHE A 56 10.42 15.26 1.74
N ASN A 57 10.71 15.25 3.04
CA ASN A 57 9.70 15.36 4.10
C ASN A 57 8.90 16.67 4.06
N ALA A 58 9.44 17.73 3.43
CA ALA A 58 8.71 18.99 3.25
C ALA A 58 7.60 18.90 2.18
N SER A 59 7.59 17.83 1.38
CA SER A 59 6.60 17.58 0.32
C SER A 59 6.57 16.08 -0.01
N PRO A 60 5.88 15.25 0.79
CA PRO A 60 5.96 13.78 0.72
C PRO A 60 5.44 13.16 -0.59
N ASN A 61 4.82 13.95 -1.47
CA ASN A 61 4.31 13.52 -2.78
C ASN A 61 5.18 13.99 -3.96
N TYR A 62 6.44 14.37 -3.72
CA TYR A 62 7.34 14.82 -4.77
C TYR A 62 7.72 13.66 -5.72
N LYS A 63 7.50 13.85 -7.03
CA LYS A 63 7.72 12.84 -8.08
C LYS A 63 8.62 13.36 -9.17
N ALA A 64 9.32 12.46 -9.86
CA ALA A 64 10.04 12.77 -11.09
C ALA A 64 9.12 12.57 -12.29
N ILE A 65 9.19 13.49 -13.26
CA ILE A 65 8.44 13.42 -14.50
C ILE A 65 9.45 13.40 -15.64
N PHE A 66 9.47 12.31 -16.39
CA PHE A 66 10.29 12.12 -17.57
C PHE A 66 9.44 12.43 -18.81
N HIS A 67 10.00 13.24 -19.71
CA HIS A 67 9.28 13.80 -20.85
C HIS A 67 9.93 13.37 -22.15
N GLU A 68 9.10 13.05 -23.14
CA GLU A 68 9.51 12.59 -24.46
C GLU A 68 10.24 13.68 -25.27
N HIS A 69 9.98 14.95 -24.97
CA HIS A 69 10.59 16.08 -25.67
C HIS A 69 11.31 17.02 -24.70
N VAL A 70 12.22 17.82 -25.23
CA VAL A 70 12.91 18.89 -24.51
C VAL A 70 11.91 19.90 -23.95
N THR A 71 12.30 20.65 -22.91
CA THR A 71 11.48 21.68 -22.25
C THR A 71 10.15 21.16 -21.69
N PHE A 72 10.14 19.91 -21.22
CA PHE A 72 9.04 19.29 -20.48
C PHE A 72 7.75 19.09 -21.32
N ARG A 73 7.91 18.57 -22.54
CA ARG A 73 6.82 18.37 -23.51
C ARG A 73 6.71 16.92 -23.96
N GLY A 74 5.62 16.60 -24.68
CA GLY A 74 5.37 15.27 -25.23
C GLY A 74 4.72 14.32 -24.22
N ARG A 75 4.80 13.01 -24.47
CA ARG A 75 4.35 12.00 -23.51
C ARG A 75 5.14 12.12 -22.20
N ARG A 76 4.50 11.74 -21.10
CA ARG A 76 5.03 11.87 -19.74
C ARG A 76 5.03 10.52 -19.03
N LEU A 77 6.15 10.20 -18.39
CA LEU A 77 6.28 9.10 -17.45
C LEU A 77 6.52 9.70 -16.06
N VAL A 78 5.54 9.57 -15.16
CA VAL A 78 5.60 10.12 -13.80
C VAL A 78 5.96 9.01 -12.85
N LEU A 79 7.10 9.11 -12.17
CA LEU A 79 7.61 8.08 -11.27
C LEU A 79 7.79 8.62 -9.85
N ALA A 80 7.25 7.87 -8.89
CA ALA A 80 7.46 8.08 -7.45
C ALA A 80 8.85 7.59 -7.01
N PRO A 81 9.28 7.85 -5.75
CA PRO A 81 10.43 7.15 -5.19
C PRO A 81 10.31 5.63 -5.35
N GLY A 82 11.34 5.00 -5.91
CA GLY A 82 11.20 3.64 -6.41
C GLY A 82 12.33 3.11 -7.27
N PHE A 83 12.24 1.84 -7.66
CA PHE A 83 13.20 1.12 -8.49
C PHE A 83 12.52 0.64 -9.78
N TYR A 84 12.93 1.20 -10.91
CA TYR A 84 12.34 0.99 -12.23
C TYR A 84 13.37 0.33 -13.15
N PRO A 85 13.51 -1.01 -13.13
CA PRO A 85 14.59 -1.70 -13.84
C PRO A 85 14.37 -1.76 -15.36
N SER A 86 13.18 -1.45 -15.88
CA SER A 86 12.96 -1.25 -17.30
C SER A 86 11.82 -0.26 -17.52
N ILE A 87 12.00 0.68 -18.45
CA ILE A 87 10.92 1.57 -18.96
C ILE A 87 10.53 1.27 -20.41
N HIS A 88 11.20 0.30 -21.02
CA HIS A 88 10.96 -0.16 -22.40
C HIS A 88 9.75 -1.04 -22.51
N GLU A 89 9.55 -1.85 -21.49
CA GLU A 89 8.45 -2.78 -21.45
C GLU A 89 7.22 -2.10 -20.90
N ILE A 90 6.10 -2.71 -21.25
CA ILE A 90 4.87 -2.53 -20.55
C ILE A 90 5.10 -2.68 -19.03
N PRO A 91 4.43 -1.86 -18.21
CA PRO A 91 3.31 -0.96 -18.59
C PRO A 91 3.74 0.47 -18.95
N TYR A 92 5.03 0.79 -18.91
CA TYR A 92 5.48 2.14 -19.25
C TYR A 92 5.57 2.36 -20.75
N ASN A 93 6.13 1.38 -21.49
CA ASN A 93 6.33 1.44 -22.93
C ASN A 93 6.83 2.83 -23.41
N PHE A 94 7.73 3.42 -22.62
CA PHE A 94 8.26 4.76 -22.83
C PHE A 94 9.56 4.68 -23.62
N GLY A 95 10.37 3.67 -23.28
CA GLY A 95 11.64 3.37 -23.92
C GLY A 95 12.66 4.50 -23.83
N ASP A 96 13.64 4.43 -24.73
CA ASP A 96 14.73 5.40 -24.85
C ASP A 96 14.27 6.69 -25.57
N ALA A 97 13.26 7.37 -25.01
CA ALA A 97 12.68 8.59 -25.60
C ALA A 97 12.80 9.82 -24.68
N ILE A 98 13.51 9.69 -23.54
CA ILE A 98 13.56 10.74 -22.52
C ILE A 98 14.49 11.88 -22.96
N SER A 99 13.88 13.04 -23.20
CA SER A 99 14.55 14.27 -23.64
C SER A 99 14.57 15.37 -22.58
N SER A 100 13.73 15.30 -21.53
CA SER A 100 13.81 16.20 -20.37
C SER A 100 13.22 15.58 -19.09
N VAL A 101 13.63 16.08 -17.94
CA VAL A 101 13.24 15.59 -16.61
C VAL A 101 12.84 16.76 -15.72
N SER A 102 11.69 16.69 -15.07
CA SER A 102 11.20 17.70 -14.12
C SER A 102 10.70 17.05 -12.84
N PHE A 103 10.35 17.85 -11.83
CA PHE A 103 9.86 17.35 -10.55
C PHE A 103 8.59 18.09 -10.09
N SER A 104 7.63 17.38 -9.51
CA SER A 104 6.35 17.96 -9.07
C SER A 104 5.77 17.25 -7.83
N PRO A 105 5.17 17.99 -6.87
CA PRO A 105 4.47 17.42 -5.71
C PRO A 105 3.04 16.93 -6.01
N ALA A 106 2.46 17.33 -7.15
CA ALA A 106 1.03 17.17 -7.45
C ALA A 106 0.76 16.22 -8.63
N ALA A 107 1.77 15.49 -9.11
CA ALA A 107 1.58 14.59 -10.24
C ALA A 107 1.01 13.25 -9.78
N HIS A 108 0.03 12.70 -10.49
CA HIS A 108 -0.34 11.29 -10.33
C HIS A 108 0.73 10.43 -11.00
N SER A 109 1.20 9.39 -10.32
CA SER A 109 2.24 8.54 -10.89
C SER A 109 1.69 7.74 -12.05
N THR A 110 2.51 7.50 -13.06
CA THR A 110 2.24 6.49 -14.08
C THR A 110 2.37 5.13 -13.38
N PRO A 111 1.29 4.35 -13.30
CA PRO A 111 1.37 3.03 -12.70
C PRO A 111 2.34 2.14 -13.48
N PRO A 112 2.99 1.18 -12.80
CA PRO A 112 2.97 0.92 -11.37
C PRO A 112 4.01 1.78 -10.64
N GLU A 113 3.77 2.12 -9.39
CA GLU A 113 4.74 2.91 -8.60
C GLU A 113 5.83 2.04 -7.92
N TYR A 114 6.78 1.44 -8.63
CA TYR A 114 7.67 0.42 -8.01
C TYR A 114 8.40 0.87 -6.73
N GLY A 115 7.88 0.48 -5.56
CA GLY A 115 8.48 0.64 -4.25
C GLY A 115 9.43 -0.50 -3.95
N ALA A 116 9.18 -1.25 -2.89
CA ALA A 116 9.93 -2.48 -2.60
C ALA A 116 9.68 -3.54 -3.68
N VAL A 117 10.76 -4.15 -4.18
CA VAL A 117 10.71 -5.18 -5.23
C VAL A 117 11.17 -6.52 -4.64
N PRO A 118 10.25 -7.37 -4.15
CA PRO A 118 10.60 -8.65 -3.51
C PRO A 118 11.20 -9.61 -4.54
N VAL A 119 10.58 -9.70 -5.70
CA VAL A 119 10.95 -10.61 -6.79
C VAL A 119 10.88 -9.88 -8.12
N ILE A 120 11.62 -10.39 -9.10
CA ILE A 120 11.53 -10.01 -10.51
C ILE A 120 11.06 -11.25 -11.25
N ILE A 121 9.91 -11.15 -11.91
CA ILE A 121 9.26 -12.23 -12.64
C ILE A 121 9.33 -11.89 -14.13
N GLU A 122 10.03 -12.70 -14.91
CA GLU A 122 10.02 -12.62 -16.37
C GLU A 122 9.03 -13.67 -16.91
N ILE A 123 8.06 -13.23 -17.70
CA ILE A 123 7.07 -14.09 -18.35
C ILE A 123 7.29 -14.08 -19.86
N PHE A 124 6.99 -15.21 -20.49
CA PHE A 124 7.29 -15.47 -21.90
C PHE A 124 6.10 -16.12 -22.60
N SER A 125 5.80 -15.69 -23.84
CA SER A 125 4.67 -16.23 -24.59
C SER A 125 4.88 -17.66 -25.08
N ASP A 126 6.14 -18.07 -25.23
CA ASP A 126 6.49 -19.40 -25.70
C ASP A 126 7.18 -20.21 -24.60
N ILE A 127 7.30 -21.52 -24.83
CA ILE A 127 8.10 -22.41 -23.97
C ILE A 127 9.60 -22.07 -24.09
N ASP A 128 10.39 -22.58 -23.14
CA ASP A 128 11.84 -22.38 -23.08
C ASP A 128 12.28 -20.91 -23.17
N TYR A 129 11.44 -20.00 -22.67
CA TYR A 129 11.68 -18.56 -22.57
C TYR A 129 11.78 -17.85 -23.93
N GLY A 130 11.07 -18.37 -24.93
CA GLY A 130 10.93 -17.75 -26.25
C GLY A 130 9.76 -16.76 -26.35
N GLY A 131 9.63 -16.14 -27.52
CA GLY A 131 8.49 -15.29 -27.85
C GLY A 131 8.48 -13.92 -27.17
N GLN A 132 7.29 -13.33 -27.02
CA GLN A 132 7.09 -12.05 -26.35
C GLN A 132 7.44 -12.16 -24.88
N ARG A 133 8.21 -11.19 -24.36
CA ARG A 133 8.65 -11.14 -22.96
C ARG A 133 8.05 -9.93 -22.25
N SER A 134 7.70 -10.09 -20.98
CA SER A 134 7.38 -8.99 -20.08
C SER A 134 7.95 -9.22 -18.68
N THR A 135 8.18 -8.14 -17.94
CA THR A 135 8.72 -8.17 -16.58
C THR A 135 7.67 -7.70 -15.57
N ILE A 136 7.48 -8.48 -14.51
CA ILE A 136 6.52 -8.23 -13.43
C ILE A 136 7.27 -8.15 -12.10
N MET A 137 6.96 -7.12 -11.33
CA MET A 137 7.62 -6.80 -10.05
C MET A 137 6.64 -6.52 -8.93
N ARG A 138 5.34 -6.54 -9.24
CA ARG A 138 4.23 -6.27 -8.34
C ARG A 138 3.02 -7.09 -8.75
N ASP A 139 2.01 -7.08 -7.88
CA ASP A 139 0.69 -7.56 -8.21
C ASP A 139 0.21 -6.95 -9.54
N VAL A 140 -0.38 -7.79 -10.38
CA VAL A 140 -1.03 -7.42 -11.64
C VAL A 140 -2.45 -7.96 -11.56
N SER A 141 -3.44 -7.09 -11.34
CA SER A 141 -4.85 -7.48 -11.28
C SER A 141 -5.41 -7.86 -12.65
N SER A 142 -4.83 -7.37 -13.74
CA SER A 142 -5.28 -7.69 -15.10
C SER A 142 -4.10 -7.79 -16.05
N MET A 143 -3.85 -8.97 -16.59
CA MET A 143 -2.74 -9.19 -17.52
C MET A 143 -2.98 -8.53 -18.90
N PHE A 144 -4.20 -8.05 -19.16
CA PHE A 144 -4.51 -7.17 -20.30
C PHE A 144 -3.77 -5.83 -20.20
N GLU A 145 -3.60 -5.28 -18.98
CA GLU A 145 -2.83 -4.07 -18.74
C GLU A 145 -1.38 -4.24 -19.20
N ILE A 146 -0.92 -5.49 -19.21
CA ILE A 146 0.42 -5.83 -19.67
C ILE A 146 0.54 -6.57 -21.00
N GLY A 147 -0.55 -6.68 -21.76
CA GLY A 147 -0.55 -7.28 -23.10
C GLY A 147 -0.07 -8.74 -23.14
N MET A 148 -0.22 -9.47 -22.04
CA MET A 148 0.24 -10.86 -21.87
C MET A 148 -0.85 -11.78 -21.30
N ASN A 149 -2.13 -11.39 -21.46
CA ASN A 149 -3.27 -12.14 -20.95
C ASN A 149 -3.44 -13.47 -21.66
N ASP A 150 -3.46 -14.56 -20.90
CA ASP A 150 -3.67 -15.94 -21.39
C ASP A 150 -2.69 -16.41 -22.48
N THR A 151 -1.50 -15.80 -22.54
CA THR A 151 -0.46 -16.12 -23.53
C THR A 151 0.79 -16.72 -22.91
N ILE A 152 0.88 -16.88 -21.59
CA ILE A 152 2.15 -17.18 -20.91
C ILE A 152 2.40 -18.69 -20.94
N SER A 153 3.53 -19.10 -21.51
CA SER A 153 3.95 -20.51 -21.61
C SER A 153 5.17 -20.85 -20.76
N SER A 154 6.00 -19.87 -20.39
CA SER A 154 7.15 -20.08 -19.49
C SER A 154 7.45 -18.88 -18.62
N VAL A 155 8.09 -19.11 -17.46
CA VAL A 155 8.36 -18.08 -16.45
C VAL A 155 9.72 -18.27 -15.79
N ARG A 156 10.40 -17.16 -15.50
CA ARG A 156 11.57 -17.08 -14.62
C ARG A 156 11.26 -16.15 -13.47
N ILE A 157 11.57 -16.58 -12.27
CA ILE A 157 11.39 -15.81 -11.03
C ILE A 157 12.76 -15.73 -10.37
N GLN A 158 13.20 -14.53 -10.04
CA GLN A 158 14.41 -14.32 -9.27
C GLN A 158 14.17 -13.36 -8.12
N ARG A 159 15.07 -13.36 -7.15
CA ARG A 159 15.04 -12.36 -6.08
C ARG A 159 15.16 -10.96 -6.64
N GLY A 160 14.32 -10.07 -6.13
CA GLY A 160 14.48 -8.64 -6.27
C GLY A 160 15.40 -8.08 -5.19
N PRO A 161 15.76 -6.79 -5.28
CA PRO A 161 16.64 -6.11 -4.31
C PRO A 161 16.08 -6.10 -2.88
N SER A 162 14.77 -6.29 -2.73
CA SER A 162 14.03 -6.23 -1.49
C SER A 162 13.51 -7.60 -1.04
N PHE A 163 14.11 -8.70 -1.51
CA PHE A 163 13.61 -10.05 -1.23
C PHE A 163 13.51 -10.34 0.29
N PRO A 164 12.33 -10.80 0.78
CA PRO A 164 12.12 -11.11 2.19
C PRO A 164 12.96 -12.31 2.66
N PHE A 165 13.46 -12.26 3.91
CA PHE A 165 14.25 -13.35 4.48
C PHE A 165 13.50 -14.67 4.58
N SER A 166 12.17 -14.63 4.75
CA SER A 166 11.34 -15.82 4.92
C SER A 166 10.93 -16.46 3.58
N GLY A 167 11.11 -15.76 2.46
CA GLY A 167 10.65 -16.20 1.14
C GLY A 167 9.47 -15.39 0.62
N CYS A 168 9.06 -15.66 -0.61
CA CYS A 168 7.98 -14.96 -1.28
C CYS A 168 7.12 -15.96 -2.06
N HIS A 169 5.81 -15.85 -1.93
CA HIS A 169 4.84 -16.64 -2.67
C HIS A 169 4.38 -15.85 -3.91
N ILE A 170 4.44 -16.48 -5.08
CA ILE A 170 3.91 -15.92 -6.32
C ILE A 170 2.70 -16.76 -6.69
N ILE A 171 1.54 -16.11 -6.81
CA ILE A 171 0.28 -16.77 -7.10
C ILE A 171 -0.22 -16.28 -8.45
N PHE A 172 -0.30 -17.20 -9.41
CA PHE A 172 -0.89 -16.95 -10.73
C PHE A 172 -2.36 -17.38 -10.70
N TYR A 173 -3.21 -16.61 -11.36
CA TYR A 173 -4.66 -16.82 -11.39
C TYR A 173 -5.19 -16.97 -12.79
N GLU A 174 -6.19 -17.84 -12.92
CA GLU A 174 -6.91 -18.11 -14.17
C GLU A 174 -7.73 -16.92 -14.66
N HIS A 175 -8.19 -16.06 -13.75
CA HIS A 175 -9.01 -14.90 -14.09
C HIS A 175 -8.36 -13.60 -13.63
N VAL A 176 -8.84 -12.48 -14.16
CA VAL A 176 -8.50 -11.15 -13.67
C VAL A 176 -8.95 -10.99 -12.21
N ASN A 177 -8.43 -9.96 -11.55
CA ASN A 177 -8.73 -9.59 -10.17
C ASN A 177 -8.48 -10.73 -9.15
N PHE A 178 -7.48 -11.57 -9.40
CA PHE A 178 -7.03 -12.63 -8.48
C PHE A 178 -8.08 -13.72 -8.24
N GLU A 179 -8.86 -14.05 -9.27
CA GLU A 179 -9.94 -15.03 -9.20
C GLU A 179 -9.63 -16.34 -9.97
N GLY A 180 -10.46 -17.36 -9.76
CA GLY A 180 -10.38 -18.63 -10.47
C GLY A 180 -9.36 -19.60 -9.87
N ARG A 181 -8.91 -20.57 -10.66
CA ARG A 181 -7.88 -21.52 -10.23
C ARG A 181 -6.55 -20.80 -9.98
N ARG A 182 -5.76 -21.33 -9.04
CA ARG A 182 -4.45 -20.77 -8.66
C ARG A 182 -3.30 -21.72 -8.92
N LEU A 183 -2.18 -21.17 -9.37
CA LEU A 183 -0.88 -21.83 -9.47
C LEU A 183 0.10 -21.08 -8.56
N ASN A 184 0.63 -21.78 -7.57
CA ASN A 184 1.58 -21.23 -6.60
C ASN A 184 3.01 -21.60 -7.01
N ILE A 185 3.88 -20.60 -7.10
CA ILE A 185 5.32 -20.78 -7.22
C ILE A 185 5.99 -20.02 -6.09
N ASP A 186 6.56 -20.76 -5.14
CA ASP A 186 7.21 -20.18 -3.98
C ASP A 186 8.71 -19.99 -4.25
N LEU A 187 9.29 -18.86 -3.90
CA LEU A 187 10.74 -18.70 -3.83
C LEU A 187 11.13 -18.65 -2.34
N ASN A 188 11.76 -19.71 -1.83
CA ASN A 188 12.10 -19.77 -0.41
C ASN A 188 13.40 -18.99 -0.07
N SER A 189 13.69 -18.89 1.23
CA SER A 189 14.85 -18.16 1.77
C SER A 189 16.23 -18.63 1.27
N ARG A 190 16.35 -19.82 0.66
CA ARG A 190 17.60 -20.37 0.11
C ARG A 190 17.64 -20.37 -1.42
N GLU A 191 16.50 -20.19 -2.08
CA GLU A 191 16.41 -20.18 -3.54
C GLU A 191 16.61 -18.76 -4.11
N PHE A 192 17.57 -18.60 -5.01
CA PHE A 192 17.83 -17.30 -5.67
C PHE A 192 16.99 -17.09 -6.93
N GLN A 193 16.60 -18.19 -7.57
CA GLN A 193 15.77 -18.20 -8.76
C GLN A 193 14.98 -19.50 -8.85
N LYS A 194 13.84 -19.44 -9.55
CA LYS A 194 13.06 -20.56 -10.05
C LYS A 194 12.68 -20.30 -11.49
N ALA A 195 12.54 -21.37 -12.26
CA ALA A 195 12.12 -21.23 -13.64
C ALA A 195 11.28 -22.43 -14.06
N VAL A 196 10.20 -22.15 -14.79
CA VAL A 196 9.34 -23.15 -15.41
C VAL A 196 9.44 -22.95 -16.91
N ARG A 197 10.08 -23.91 -17.58
CA ARG A 197 10.32 -23.89 -19.03
C ARG A 197 9.04 -24.11 -19.85
N ASN A 198 8.07 -24.80 -19.28
CA ASN A 198 6.81 -25.11 -19.94
C ASN A 198 5.71 -25.29 -18.87
N LEU A 199 4.81 -24.31 -18.76
CA LEU A 199 3.70 -24.34 -17.80
C LEU A 199 2.72 -25.49 -18.07
N ARG A 200 2.63 -25.97 -19.31
CA ARG A 200 1.81 -27.11 -19.70
C ARG A 200 2.39 -28.46 -19.26
N SER A 201 3.66 -28.50 -18.84
CA SER A 201 4.28 -29.70 -18.27
C SER A 201 4.06 -29.86 -16.77
N LEU A 202 3.50 -28.83 -16.10
CA LEU A 202 3.08 -28.94 -14.71
C LEU A 202 1.89 -29.91 -14.61
N PRO A 203 1.74 -30.64 -13.49
CA PRO A 203 0.57 -31.51 -13.28
C PRO A 203 -0.75 -30.75 -13.48
N ASP A 204 -1.79 -31.40 -13.99
CA ASP A 204 -3.10 -30.76 -14.25
C ASP A 204 -3.72 -30.11 -13.00
N SER A 205 -3.39 -30.61 -11.81
CA SER A 205 -3.79 -30.01 -10.52
C SER A 205 -3.07 -28.71 -10.17
N GLN A 206 -2.03 -28.35 -10.92
CA GLN A 206 -1.15 -27.20 -10.76
C GLN A 206 -1.02 -26.39 -12.07
N SER A 207 -1.84 -26.69 -13.07
CA SER A 207 -1.81 -25.99 -14.34
C SER A 207 -3.22 -25.69 -14.79
N PHE A 208 -3.42 -24.46 -15.24
CA PHE A 208 -4.55 -24.09 -16.09
C PHE A 208 -4.02 -23.72 -17.48
N SER A 209 -2.98 -24.45 -17.92
CA SER A 209 -2.24 -24.23 -19.16
C SER A 209 -1.67 -22.81 -19.23
N ASP A 210 -2.01 -22.06 -20.27
CA ASP A 210 -1.46 -20.72 -20.51
C ASP A 210 -2.44 -19.62 -20.06
N ILE A 211 -3.57 -19.99 -19.44
CA ILE A 211 -4.66 -19.08 -19.06
C ILE A 211 -4.29 -18.29 -17.79
N ILE A 212 -3.30 -17.40 -17.86
CA ILE A 212 -2.90 -16.53 -16.75
C ILE A 212 -3.44 -15.12 -17.01
N SER A 213 -4.34 -14.68 -16.13
CA SER A 213 -5.06 -13.40 -16.25
C SER A 213 -4.81 -12.43 -15.08
N SER A 214 -4.23 -12.88 -13.96
CA SER A 214 -3.71 -12.00 -12.90
C SER A 214 -2.66 -12.69 -12.03
N ILE A 215 -1.86 -11.90 -11.29
CA ILE A 215 -0.74 -12.39 -10.46
C ILE A 215 -0.69 -11.62 -9.13
N LYS A 216 -0.60 -12.33 -8.00
CA LYS A 216 -0.24 -11.80 -6.67
C LYS A 216 1.21 -12.13 -6.33
N ILE A 217 1.90 -11.18 -5.74
CA ILE A 217 3.21 -11.34 -5.14
C ILE A 217 3.06 -11.11 -3.63
N VAL A 218 3.27 -12.15 -2.85
CA VAL A 218 3.03 -12.16 -1.40
C VAL A 218 4.36 -12.42 -0.68
N PRO A 219 5.06 -11.37 -0.23
CA PRO A 219 6.26 -11.51 0.57
C PRO A 219 5.92 -12.13 1.92
N SER A 220 6.55 -13.25 2.28
CA SER A 220 6.34 -13.86 3.58
C SER A 220 6.93 -12.96 4.67
N GLY A 221 6.15 -12.73 5.72
CA GLY A 221 6.52 -11.81 6.81
C GLY A 221 5.70 -12.07 8.06
N VAL A 222 6.22 -11.55 9.18
CA VAL A 222 5.50 -11.48 10.46
C VAL A 222 5.10 -10.03 10.66
N PHE A 223 3.83 -9.79 10.93
CA PHE A 223 3.24 -8.46 11.08
C PHE A 223 2.67 -8.31 12.48
N LYS A 224 3.04 -7.21 13.15
CA LYS A 224 2.46 -6.87 14.44
C LYS A 224 1.29 -5.93 14.25
N VAL A 225 0.13 -6.32 14.77
CA VAL A 225 -1.13 -5.59 14.65
C VAL A 225 -1.59 -5.14 16.02
N LEU A 226 -1.76 -3.84 16.20
CA LEU A 226 -2.44 -3.25 17.35
C LEU A 226 -3.93 -3.13 17.02
N ILE A 227 -4.77 -3.88 17.71
CA ILE A 227 -6.23 -3.76 17.62
C ILE A 227 -6.66 -2.77 18.71
N VAL A 228 -7.24 -1.65 18.29
CA VAL A 228 -7.71 -0.59 19.18
C VAL A 228 -9.23 -0.66 19.24
N VAL A 229 -9.75 -1.03 20.41
CA VAL A 229 -11.17 -1.20 20.69
C VAL A 229 -11.66 -0.03 21.53
N SER A 230 -12.70 0.64 21.04
CA SER A 230 -13.34 1.75 21.76
C SER A 230 -14.84 1.55 21.92
N ASP A 231 -15.48 0.80 21.03
CA ASP A 231 -16.85 0.34 21.19
C ASP A 231 -16.85 -1.19 21.31
N ASN A 232 -17.29 -1.72 22.46
CA ASN A 232 -17.31 -3.16 22.72
C ASN A 232 -18.40 -3.95 21.97
N MET A 233 -19.24 -3.29 21.16
CA MET A 233 -20.19 -3.97 20.28
C MET A 233 -19.52 -4.59 19.05
N THR A 234 -18.32 -4.15 18.69
CA THR A 234 -17.59 -4.70 17.54
C THR A 234 -17.23 -6.19 17.72
N GLY A 235 -17.48 -6.99 16.68
CA GLY A 235 -17.04 -8.39 16.62
C GLY A 235 -15.63 -8.60 16.05
N GLU A 236 -14.96 -7.54 15.60
CA GLU A 236 -13.67 -7.61 14.89
C GLU A 236 -12.51 -8.23 15.70
N PRO A 237 -12.32 -7.96 17.01
CA PRO A 237 -11.20 -8.51 17.77
C PRO A 237 -11.17 -10.03 17.75
N ALA A 238 -12.33 -10.68 17.88
CA ALA A 238 -12.44 -12.14 17.85
C ALA A 238 -12.12 -12.72 16.46
N VAL A 239 -12.53 -12.02 15.39
CA VAL A 239 -12.17 -12.42 14.02
C VAL A 239 -10.66 -12.31 13.83
N LEU A 240 -10.06 -11.15 14.12
CA LEU A 240 -8.64 -10.90 13.93
C LEU A 240 -7.76 -11.86 14.74
N GLN A 241 -8.06 -12.10 16.01
CA GLN A 241 -7.30 -13.03 16.84
C GLN A 241 -7.30 -14.48 16.32
N SER A 242 -8.34 -14.86 15.56
CA SER A 242 -8.39 -16.19 14.93
C SER A 242 -7.47 -16.30 13.70
N LEU A 243 -7.05 -15.17 13.12
CA LEU A 243 -6.26 -15.08 11.89
C LEU A 243 -4.77 -14.96 12.21
N THR A 244 -4.17 -16.00 12.81
CA THR A 244 -2.73 -16.00 13.12
C THR A 244 -1.85 -16.26 11.90
N THR A 245 -2.38 -16.97 10.90
CA THR A 245 -1.75 -17.12 9.58
C THR A 245 -2.78 -17.01 8.46
N LEU A 246 -2.45 -16.30 7.38
CA LEU A 246 -3.32 -16.15 6.21
C LEU A 246 -2.46 -15.98 4.95
N GLU A 247 -2.62 -16.88 3.97
CA GLU A 247 -1.89 -16.87 2.70
C GLU A 247 -0.35 -16.71 2.83
N GLY A 248 0.25 -17.35 3.84
CA GLY A 248 1.70 -17.31 4.09
C GLY A 248 2.19 -16.08 4.87
N LEU A 249 1.27 -15.21 5.31
CA LEU A 249 1.52 -14.10 6.22
C LEU A 249 1.23 -14.54 7.66
N GLU A 250 2.07 -14.12 8.61
CA GLU A 250 1.89 -14.39 10.04
C GLU A 250 1.55 -13.10 10.79
N PHE A 251 0.60 -13.17 11.72
CA PHE A 251 0.11 -12.01 12.46
C PHE A 251 0.19 -12.19 13.96
N HIS A 252 0.78 -11.20 14.64
CA HIS A 252 0.85 -11.12 16.09
C HIS A 252 0.02 -9.93 16.57
N TYR A 253 -0.98 -10.22 17.39
CA TYR A 253 -1.95 -9.21 17.83
C TYR A 253 -1.65 -8.71 19.24
N THR A 254 -1.88 -7.42 19.45
CA THR A 254 -2.07 -6.82 20.77
C THR A 254 -3.39 -6.09 20.76
N ILE A 255 -4.24 -6.32 21.76
CA ILE A 255 -5.53 -5.64 21.89
C ILE A 255 -5.41 -4.62 23.01
N VAL A 256 -5.91 -3.42 22.77
CA VAL A 256 -6.07 -2.38 23.79
C VAL A 256 -7.49 -1.85 23.74
N HIS A 257 -8.06 -1.60 24.91
CA HIS A 257 -9.29 -0.85 25.05
C HIS A 257 -8.90 0.59 25.39
N ILE A 258 -9.53 1.60 24.76
CA ILE A 258 -9.15 3.00 24.98
C ILE A 258 -10.31 3.91 25.43
N ASN A 259 -11.53 3.39 25.41
CA ASN A 259 -12.71 4.09 25.91
C ASN A 259 -13.08 3.54 27.29
N ASP A 260 -13.02 4.40 28.31
CA ASP A 260 -13.38 4.07 29.69
C ASP A 260 -14.85 4.40 30.03
N ASN A 261 -15.62 5.00 29.11
CA ASN A 261 -17.00 5.38 29.35
C ASN A 261 -17.97 4.20 29.13
N PRO A 262 -18.52 3.57 30.19
CA PRO A 262 -19.44 2.45 30.03
C PRO A 262 -20.79 2.84 29.40
N ASP A 263 -21.19 4.11 29.52
CA ASP A 263 -22.44 4.61 28.91
C ASP A 263 -22.30 4.80 27.40
N ASN A 264 -21.07 4.90 26.91
CA ASN A 264 -20.70 4.93 25.49
C ASN A 264 -19.93 3.66 25.09
N ARG A 265 -20.40 2.49 25.58
CA ARG A 265 -19.91 1.15 25.18
C ARG A 265 -18.44 0.84 25.51
N GLY A 266 -17.78 1.65 26.33
CA GLY A 266 -16.40 1.47 26.77
C GLY A 266 -16.20 0.35 27.80
N ASP A 267 -14.93 0.12 28.15
CA ASP A 267 -14.48 -0.82 29.19
C ASP A 267 -13.69 -0.07 30.28
N PRO A 268 -14.34 0.47 31.33
CA PRO A 268 -13.67 1.23 32.38
C PRO A 268 -12.61 0.45 33.17
N GLN A 269 -12.62 -0.89 33.12
CA GLN A 269 -11.69 -1.71 33.89
C GLN A 269 -10.36 -1.92 33.15
N ASN A 270 -10.41 -1.99 31.82
CA ASN A 270 -9.27 -2.31 30.98
C ASN A 270 -8.81 -1.15 30.09
N ALA A 271 -9.58 -0.05 30.03
CA ALA A 271 -9.24 1.09 29.21
C ALA A 271 -7.89 1.72 29.59
N ILE A 272 -7.09 2.02 28.58
CA ILE A 272 -5.81 2.71 28.70
C ILE A 272 -5.76 3.88 27.73
N LYS A 273 -4.86 4.82 28.00
CA LYS A 273 -4.52 5.88 27.06
C LYS A 273 -3.77 5.32 25.87
N LEU A 274 -4.18 5.63 24.63
CA LEU A 274 -3.49 5.13 23.44
C LEU A 274 -2.04 5.65 23.37
N SER A 275 -1.79 6.87 23.85
CA SER A 275 -0.45 7.46 23.99
C SER A 275 0.51 6.68 24.89
N SER A 276 -0.01 5.80 25.75
CA SER A 276 0.81 4.92 26.59
C SER A 276 1.37 3.72 25.82
N VAL A 277 0.85 3.46 24.61
CA VAL A 277 1.28 2.36 23.75
C VAL A 277 2.35 2.86 22.78
N PRO A 278 3.55 2.25 22.74
CA PRO A 278 4.59 2.62 21.78
C PRO A 278 4.21 2.14 20.37
N LEU A 279 3.50 2.98 19.60
CA LEU A 279 2.98 2.63 18.27
C LEU A 279 4.07 2.13 17.29
N SER A 280 5.33 2.54 17.50
CA SER A 280 6.49 2.04 16.72
C SER A 280 6.76 0.53 16.87
N ASP A 281 6.15 -0.12 17.85
CA ASP A 281 6.24 -1.57 18.02
C ASP A 281 5.35 -2.36 17.06
N PHE A 282 4.49 -1.68 16.30
CA PHE A 282 3.52 -2.28 15.40
C PHE A 282 3.82 -1.96 13.93
N ASP A 283 3.28 -2.78 13.04
CA ASP A 283 3.27 -2.57 11.60
C ASP A 283 1.93 -1.98 11.14
N ILE A 284 0.86 -2.42 11.79
CA ILE A 284 -0.53 -2.07 11.49
C ILE A 284 -1.23 -1.66 12.80
N ILE A 285 -1.97 -0.55 12.77
CA ILE A 285 -2.96 -0.17 13.77
C ILE A 285 -4.33 -0.38 13.15
N TRP A 286 -5.19 -1.09 13.84
CA TRP A 286 -6.55 -1.42 13.42
C TRP A 286 -7.53 -0.81 14.40
N PHE A 287 -8.13 0.32 14.02
CA PHE A 287 -9.29 0.85 14.72
C PHE A 287 -10.51 0.04 14.30
N THR A 288 -11.12 -0.64 15.27
CA THR A 288 -12.37 -1.37 15.05
C THR A 288 -13.51 -0.41 14.74
N TRP A 289 -14.71 -0.95 14.49
CA TRP A 289 -15.93 -0.14 14.34
C TRP A 289 -16.04 0.92 15.45
N ASN A 290 -16.17 2.18 15.04
CA ASN A 290 -16.16 3.39 15.88
C ASN A 290 -14.96 3.55 16.83
N GLY A 291 -13.83 2.94 16.49
CA GLY A 291 -12.58 3.01 17.25
C GLY A 291 -12.07 4.43 17.53
N PRO A 292 -12.03 5.35 16.54
CA PRO A 292 -11.51 6.69 16.79
C PRO A 292 -12.45 7.59 17.60
N GLY A 293 -13.76 7.32 17.58
CA GLY A 293 -14.78 8.13 18.26
C GLY A 293 -16.19 7.62 18.00
N HIS A 294 -17.10 7.88 18.96
CA HIS A 294 -18.52 7.50 18.91
C HIS A 294 -19.38 8.41 19.78
N ASP A 295 -20.63 8.70 19.39
CA ASP A 295 -21.65 9.37 20.21
C ASP A 295 -21.14 10.66 20.88
N GLY A 296 -20.44 11.50 20.10
CA GLY A 296 -19.92 12.80 20.54
C GLY A 296 -18.57 12.77 21.25
N GLU A 297 -17.99 11.60 21.51
CA GLU A 297 -16.70 11.45 22.18
C GLU A 297 -15.57 11.10 21.22
N TYR A 298 -14.40 11.72 21.43
CA TYR A 298 -13.21 11.50 20.64
C TYR A 298 -12.15 10.74 21.45
N PHE A 299 -11.97 9.45 21.16
CA PHE A 299 -11.21 8.54 22.03
C PHE A 299 -9.69 8.59 21.82
N VAL A 300 -9.24 9.09 20.66
CA VAL A 300 -7.81 9.05 20.27
C VAL A 300 -7.10 10.39 20.40
N GLU A 301 -7.73 11.37 21.05
CA GLU A 301 -7.19 12.73 21.27
C GLU A 301 -5.78 12.72 21.86
N ASP A 302 -5.51 11.80 22.77
CA ASP A 302 -4.22 11.74 23.45
C ASP A 302 -3.08 11.24 22.54
N ALA A 303 -3.38 10.72 21.35
CA ALA A 303 -2.44 10.05 20.45
C ALA A 303 -2.47 10.57 18.99
N ASP A 304 -3.14 11.70 18.71
CA ASP A 304 -3.29 12.23 17.34
C ASP A 304 -1.94 12.38 16.60
N GLU A 305 -0.97 13.01 17.25
CA GLU A 305 0.35 13.27 16.66
C GLU A 305 1.17 11.98 16.55
N GLU A 306 1.05 11.06 17.50
CA GLU A 306 1.69 9.75 17.50
C GLU A 306 1.17 8.89 16.34
N ILE A 307 -0.13 8.91 16.06
CA ILE A 307 -0.75 8.21 14.92
C ILE A 307 -0.23 8.81 13.61
N LYS A 308 -0.25 10.14 13.47
CA LYS A 308 0.28 10.83 12.28
C LYS A 308 1.77 10.58 12.07
N ASP A 309 2.56 10.53 13.14
CA ASP A 309 3.99 10.19 13.07
C ASP A 309 4.22 8.73 12.70
N PHE A 310 3.42 7.81 13.25
CA PHE A 310 3.45 6.38 12.93
C PHE A 310 3.23 6.15 11.44
N VAL A 311 2.14 6.69 10.88
CA VAL A 311 1.84 6.56 9.45
C VAL A 311 2.91 7.26 8.61
N ARG A 312 3.33 8.48 8.98
CA ARG A 312 4.39 9.21 8.27
C ARG A 312 5.68 8.39 8.16
N LYS A 313 6.00 7.59 9.18
CA LYS A 313 7.20 6.74 9.24
C LYS A 313 7.03 5.37 8.56
N GLY A 314 5.88 5.08 7.95
CA GLY A 314 5.67 3.84 7.20
C GLY A 314 4.67 2.87 7.81
N GLY A 315 4.08 3.20 8.96
CA GLY A 315 3.01 2.42 9.57
C GLY A 315 1.71 2.48 8.78
N ILE A 316 0.87 1.46 8.94
CA ILE A 316 -0.44 1.38 8.28
C ILE A 316 -1.55 1.53 9.32
N VAL A 317 -2.47 2.45 9.10
CA VAL A 317 -3.67 2.58 9.92
C VAL A 317 -4.87 2.11 9.11
N TRP A 318 -5.68 1.26 9.72
CA TRP A 318 -7.01 0.88 9.26
C TRP A 318 -8.07 1.46 10.20
N ALA A 319 -9.19 1.94 9.63
CA ALA A 319 -10.38 2.30 10.38
C ALA A 319 -11.62 1.64 9.75
N SER A 320 -12.31 0.79 10.54
CA SER A 320 -13.52 0.07 10.12
C SER A 320 -14.79 0.92 10.11
N ALA A 321 -14.85 2.00 10.89
CA ALA A 321 -15.89 3.03 10.81
C ALA A 321 -15.50 4.16 11.78
N MET A 322 -16.12 5.31 11.60
CA MET A 322 -16.13 6.38 12.58
C MET A 322 -17.49 7.04 12.52
N ASP A 323 -17.98 7.50 13.66
CA ASP A 323 -19.26 8.22 13.73
C ASP A 323 -19.11 9.64 13.17
N ASN A 324 -20.21 10.20 12.65
CA ASN A 324 -20.27 11.53 12.08
C ASN A 324 -20.40 12.65 13.12
N ASN A 325 -20.72 12.33 14.37
CA ASN A 325 -21.13 13.31 15.39
C ASN A 325 -20.02 13.71 16.39
N ILE A 326 -18.76 13.40 16.11
CA ILE A 326 -17.65 13.63 17.05
C ILE A 326 -17.40 15.12 17.26
N VAL A 327 -17.60 15.60 18.50
CA VAL A 327 -17.56 17.03 18.85
C VAL A 327 -16.21 17.39 19.50
N PRO A 328 -15.60 18.55 19.19
CA PRO A 328 -14.47 19.09 19.94
C PRO A 328 -14.81 19.30 21.43
N ALA A 329 -13.83 19.06 22.31
CA ALA A 329 -14.02 19.11 23.77
C ALA A 329 -14.34 20.51 24.33
N ASP A 330 -14.17 21.57 23.55
CA ASP A 330 -14.20 22.95 24.05
C ASP A 330 -15.60 23.52 24.33
N GLY A 331 -16.66 22.80 23.98
CA GLY A 331 -18.04 23.19 24.30
C GLY A 331 -18.44 24.56 23.74
N VAL A 332 -17.61 25.14 22.86
CA VAL A 332 -17.96 26.35 22.14
C VAL A 332 -18.82 25.87 20.98
N HIS A 333 -20.11 26.17 21.07
CA HIS A 333 -21.04 26.06 19.96
C HIS A 333 -20.51 26.90 18.78
N HIS A 334 -19.63 26.31 17.96
CA HIS A 334 -19.54 26.67 16.58
C HIS A 334 -20.93 26.41 15.99
N PRO A 335 -21.49 27.34 15.20
CA PRO A 335 -22.86 27.22 14.67
C PRO A 335 -23.05 25.98 13.78
N GLU A 336 -21.96 25.29 13.42
CA GLU A 336 -21.92 23.99 12.75
C GLU A 336 -20.93 23.11 13.55
N PRO A 337 -21.29 21.90 14.00
CA PRO A 337 -20.33 20.97 14.58
C PRO A 337 -19.33 20.56 13.50
N VAL A 338 -18.08 21.01 13.61
CA VAL A 338 -16.99 20.52 12.74
C VAL A 338 -16.63 19.13 13.24
N TRP A 339 -16.94 18.11 12.46
CA TRP A 339 -16.52 16.73 12.73
C TRP A 339 -15.03 16.69 13.06
N ARG A 340 -14.67 16.05 14.19
CA ARG A 340 -13.29 15.93 14.64
C ARG A 340 -12.68 14.60 14.19
N GLY A 341 -11.54 14.67 13.52
CA GLY A 341 -10.79 13.50 13.03
C GLY A 341 -9.28 13.76 12.95
N ASP A 342 -8.70 14.39 13.98
CA ASP A 342 -7.33 14.91 14.00
C ASP A 342 -6.22 13.84 13.95
N TRP A 343 -6.59 12.56 14.12
CA TRP A 343 -5.75 11.39 13.89
C TRP A 343 -5.41 11.21 12.40
N LEU A 344 -6.21 11.81 11.51
CA LEU A 344 -5.91 12.04 10.10
C LEU A 344 -5.29 13.44 9.92
N PRO A 345 -4.48 13.66 8.86
CA PRO A 345 -3.91 14.97 8.55
C PRO A 345 -4.95 15.90 7.88
N VAL A 346 -6.11 16.11 8.53
CA VAL A 346 -7.28 16.84 8.01
C VAL A 346 -7.00 18.30 7.65
N ASP A 347 -5.98 18.90 8.28
CA ASP A 347 -5.49 20.26 8.00
C ASP A 347 -4.88 20.39 6.60
N ARG A 348 -4.31 19.30 6.07
CA ARG A 348 -3.70 19.23 4.73
C ARG A 348 -4.53 18.48 3.74
N HIS A 349 -5.27 17.48 4.22
CA HIS A 349 -6.09 16.59 3.43
C HIS A 349 -7.51 16.57 4.00
N PRO A 350 -8.34 17.57 3.66
CA PRO A 350 -9.68 17.71 4.23
C PRO A 350 -10.56 16.48 3.92
N ILE A 351 -11.20 15.96 4.95
CA ILE A 351 -12.16 14.86 4.88
C ILE A 351 -13.10 14.97 6.08
N THR A 352 -14.34 14.54 5.92
CA THR A 352 -15.32 14.46 7.00
C THR A 352 -16.07 13.14 6.93
N VAL A 353 -16.76 12.79 8.00
CA VAL A 353 -17.71 11.68 8.01
C VAL A 353 -19.13 12.23 8.08
N THR A 354 -20.06 11.61 7.37
CA THR A 354 -21.47 12.01 7.35
C THR A 354 -22.38 10.86 7.75
N ASN A 355 -23.45 11.20 8.46
CA ASN A 355 -24.49 10.24 8.85
C ASN A 355 -25.08 9.58 7.61
N SER A 356 -25.04 8.25 7.54
CA SER A 356 -25.67 7.54 6.43
C SER A 356 -26.25 6.19 6.82
N ASN A 357 -27.34 5.82 6.15
CA ASN A 357 -27.82 4.45 6.17
C ASN A 357 -26.97 3.57 5.24
N ASP A 358 -27.15 2.26 5.42
CA ASP A 358 -26.62 1.24 4.54
C ASP A 358 -26.94 1.52 3.05
N SER A 359 -25.99 1.22 2.18
CA SER A 359 -26.12 1.35 0.73
C SER A 359 -25.31 0.28 0.02
N ASN A 360 -25.79 -0.09 -1.17
CA ASN A 360 -24.98 -0.85 -2.11
C ASN A 360 -23.65 -0.14 -2.41
N VAL A 361 -22.65 -0.96 -2.72
CA VAL A 361 -21.27 -0.54 -2.88
C VAL A 361 -20.78 -0.88 -4.27
N HIS A 362 -20.24 0.12 -4.96
CA HIS A 362 -19.52 -0.06 -6.22
C HIS A 362 -18.01 -0.06 -5.99
N ILE A 363 -17.33 -1.14 -6.37
CA ILE A 363 -15.86 -1.23 -6.31
C ILE A 363 -15.26 -0.45 -7.48
N THR A 364 -14.40 0.52 -7.17
CA THR A 364 -13.69 1.30 -8.19
C THR A 364 -12.57 0.49 -8.85
N GLU A 365 -12.02 0.97 -9.97
CA GLU A 365 -10.81 0.38 -10.58
C GLU A 365 -9.62 0.34 -9.60
N ASP A 366 -9.46 1.39 -8.79
CA ASP A 366 -8.44 1.45 -7.76
C ASP A 366 -8.65 0.40 -6.67
N GLY A 367 -9.91 0.15 -6.29
CA GLY A 367 -10.30 -0.92 -5.38
C GLY A 367 -10.01 -2.31 -5.92
N GLN A 368 -10.34 -2.57 -7.19
CA GLN A 368 -10.08 -3.86 -7.84
C GLN A 368 -8.58 -4.22 -7.82
N ARG A 369 -7.71 -3.24 -8.08
CA ARG A 369 -6.25 -3.42 -8.07
C ARG A 369 -5.69 -3.83 -6.71
N THR A 370 -6.37 -3.51 -5.60
CA THR A 370 -5.91 -3.89 -4.25
C THR A 370 -6.01 -5.39 -4.01
N GLY A 371 -7.04 -6.04 -4.58
CA GLY A 371 -7.47 -7.39 -4.21
C GLY A 371 -8.27 -7.47 -2.92
N MET A 372 -8.54 -6.37 -2.19
CA MET A 372 -9.34 -6.38 -0.95
C MET A 372 -10.74 -6.98 -1.13
N PHE A 373 -11.28 -6.95 -2.36
CA PHE A 373 -12.62 -7.44 -2.66
C PHE A 373 -12.64 -8.84 -3.30
N THR A 374 -11.47 -9.41 -3.57
CA THR A 374 -11.36 -10.67 -4.33
C THR A 374 -10.35 -11.67 -3.77
N TRP A 375 -9.45 -11.25 -2.87
CA TRP A 375 -8.36 -12.11 -2.38
C TRP A 375 -8.05 -11.93 -0.89
N PRO A 376 -7.93 -13.03 -0.12
CA PRO A 376 -8.09 -14.44 -0.54
C PRO A 376 -9.52 -14.89 -0.85
N HIS A 377 -10.52 -14.10 -0.51
CA HIS A 377 -11.92 -14.46 -0.67
C HIS A 377 -12.64 -13.52 -1.64
N LYS A 378 -13.41 -14.08 -2.57
CA LYS A 378 -14.33 -13.27 -3.37
C LYS A 378 -15.44 -12.73 -2.48
N ILE A 379 -15.58 -11.41 -2.44
CA ILE A 379 -16.57 -10.72 -1.61
C ILE A 379 -17.82 -10.45 -2.45
N ASN A 380 -18.98 -10.77 -1.88
CA ASN A 380 -20.25 -10.20 -2.36
C ASN A 380 -20.44 -8.86 -1.66
N VAL A 381 -20.06 -7.75 -2.31
CA VAL A 381 -20.09 -6.42 -1.67
C VAL A 381 -21.50 -5.97 -1.32
N ASP A 382 -22.52 -6.44 -2.03
CA ASP A 382 -23.94 -6.14 -1.75
C ASP A 382 -24.45 -6.83 -0.48
N SER A 383 -23.66 -7.75 0.11
CA SER A 383 -24.00 -8.34 1.40
C SER A 383 -23.43 -7.55 2.58
N LEU A 384 -22.42 -6.72 2.35
CA LEU A 384 -21.79 -5.92 3.40
C LEU A 384 -22.80 -4.90 3.92
N VAL A 385 -22.80 -4.69 5.23
CA VAL A 385 -23.56 -3.61 5.85
C VAL A 385 -22.62 -2.45 6.09
N THR A 386 -22.97 -1.30 5.52
CA THR A 386 -22.21 -0.07 5.66
C THR A 386 -22.76 0.84 6.74
N ASP A 387 -21.87 1.62 7.35
CA ASP A 387 -22.20 2.66 8.33
C ASP A 387 -21.93 4.05 7.75
N ASP A 388 -21.81 5.04 8.63
CA ASP A 388 -21.28 6.37 8.33
C ASP A 388 -20.01 6.34 7.47
N HIS A 389 -19.98 7.18 6.45
CA HIS A 389 -19.00 7.12 5.37
C HIS A 389 -18.24 8.44 5.21
N TRP A 390 -17.15 8.37 4.45
CA TRP A 390 -16.28 9.52 4.24
C TRP A 390 -16.69 10.36 3.04
N VAL A 391 -16.63 11.67 3.23
CA VAL A 391 -16.85 12.69 2.21
C VAL A 391 -15.59 13.54 2.10
N THR A 392 -15.06 13.63 0.88
CA THR A 392 -13.89 14.45 0.55
C THR A 392 -13.86 14.77 -0.94
N ASP A 393 -13.44 16.00 -1.24
CA ASP A 393 -13.10 16.46 -2.59
C ASP A 393 -11.58 16.53 -2.81
N ASP A 394 -10.75 16.15 -1.81
CA ASP A 394 -9.30 16.17 -1.96
C ASP A 394 -8.84 14.99 -2.83
N PRO A 395 -8.20 15.26 -3.99
CA PRO A 395 -7.77 14.22 -4.94
C PRO A 395 -6.62 13.34 -4.41
N SER A 396 -6.05 13.65 -3.24
CA SER A 396 -5.05 12.83 -2.55
C SER A 396 -5.65 11.55 -1.98
N TYR A 397 -6.96 11.53 -1.71
CA TYR A 397 -7.69 10.32 -1.33
C TYR A 397 -8.05 9.51 -2.58
N ARG A 398 -7.61 8.26 -2.60
CA ARG A 398 -8.13 7.27 -3.56
C ARG A 398 -9.37 6.65 -2.96
N LYS A 399 -10.49 6.75 -3.67
CA LYS A 399 -11.72 6.02 -3.33
C LYS A 399 -11.57 4.59 -3.80
N LEU A 400 -11.51 3.62 -2.89
CA LEU A 400 -11.39 2.19 -3.25
C LEU A 400 -12.76 1.60 -3.57
N ALA A 401 -13.78 2.04 -2.86
CA ALA A 401 -15.17 1.69 -3.11
C ALA A 401 -16.06 2.90 -2.80
N VAL A 402 -17.14 3.04 -3.54
CA VAL A 402 -18.07 4.16 -3.45
C VAL A 402 -19.50 3.66 -3.25
N ARG A 403 -20.36 4.50 -2.66
CA ARG A 403 -21.79 4.21 -2.59
C ARG A 403 -22.43 4.32 -3.97
N GLU A 404 -23.43 3.48 -4.24
CA GLU A 404 -24.20 3.58 -5.49
C GLU A 404 -25.16 4.79 -5.51
N ASP A 405 -25.62 5.26 -4.35
CA ASP A 405 -26.64 6.30 -4.24
C ASP A 405 -26.13 7.72 -4.53
N ASN A 406 -24.91 8.05 -4.08
CA ASN A 406 -24.32 9.39 -4.20
C ASN A 406 -22.87 9.41 -4.73
N GLY A 407 -22.19 8.27 -4.83
CA GLY A 407 -20.79 8.19 -5.26
C GLY A 407 -19.75 8.61 -4.21
N ASP A 408 -20.16 8.81 -2.96
CA ASP A 408 -19.25 9.10 -1.85
C ASP A 408 -18.48 7.86 -1.41
N ALA A 409 -17.37 8.07 -0.71
CA ALA A 409 -16.42 7.01 -0.44
C ALA A 409 -16.88 6.17 0.76
N VAL A 410 -17.19 4.89 0.53
CA VAL A 410 -17.27 3.89 1.62
C VAL A 410 -15.91 3.30 1.94
N SER A 411 -14.91 3.49 1.07
CA SER A 411 -13.55 3.09 1.36
C SER A 411 -12.54 4.06 0.75
N ILE A 412 -11.56 4.41 1.57
CA ILE A 412 -10.53 5.40 1.24
C ILE A 412 -9.14 4.83 1.40
N LEU A 413 -8.20 5.40 0.66
CA LEU A 413 -6.76 5.22 0.83
C LEU A 413 -6.09 6.59 0.73
N LEU A 414 -5.36 6.98 1.77
CA LEU A 414 -4.51 8.16 1.79
C LEU A 414 -3.07 7.76 2.09
N GLN A 415 -2.15 8.17 1.22
CA GLN A 415 -0.73 8.09 1.54
C GLN A 415 -0.32 9.25 2.44
N TRP A 416 0.36 8.95 3.54
CA TRP A 416 0.91 9.98 4.42
C TRP A 416 2.35 9.64 4.79
N GLY A 417 3.29 10.47 4.33
CA GLY A 417 4.72 10.17 4.44
C GLY A 417 5.07 8.88 3.72
N GLU A 418 5.50 7.85 4.45
CA GLU A 418 5.83 6.55 3.87
C GLU A 418 4.72 5.52 4.01
N GLY A 419 3.76 5.72 4.92
CA GLY A 419 2.69 4.78 5.23
C GLY A 419 1.35 5.21 4.63
N TYR A 420 0.29 4.54 5.09
CA TYR A 420 -1.06 4.73 4.57
C TYR A 420 -2.10 4.74 5.67
N TYR A 421 -3.10 5.59 5.50
CA TYR A 421 -4.41 5.46 6.09
C TYR A 421 -5.31 4.71 5.12
N VAL A 422 -6.01 3.71 5.61
CA VAL A 422 -7.01 2.93 4.88
C VAL A 422 -8.28 2.96 5.71
N GLY A 423 -9.41 3.21 5.07
CA GLY A 423 -10.71 3.19 5.73
C GLY A 423 -11.69 2.36 4.93
N PHE A 424 -12.62 1.71 5.61
CA PHE A 424 -13.85 1.19 5.02
C PHE A 424 -14.97 1.41 6.02
N ALA A 425 -16.17 1.80 5.59
CA ALA A 425 -17.31 2.11 6.46
C ALA A 425 -18.09 0.84 6.79
N ILE A 426 -17.41 -0.17 7.35
CA ILE A 426 -17.96 -1.50 7.60
C ILE A 426 -18.59 -1.55 8.99
N ASP A 427 -19.85 -1.93 9.05
CA ASP A 427 -20.54 -2.13 10.31
C ASP A 427 -20.28 -3.54 10.85
N THR A 428 -19.75 -3.62 12.07
CA THR A 428 -19.47 -4.90 12.76
C THR A 428 -20.11 -4.97 14.14
N ARG A 429 -21.13 -4.14 14.42
CA ARG A 429 -21.71 -3.95 15.76
C ARG A 429 -22.50 -5.14 16.32
N ASP A 430 -22.71 -6.18 15.52
CA ASP A 430 -23.36 -7.41 15.93
C ASP A 430 -22.79 -8.65 15.22
N ALA A 431 -23.18 -9.83 15.70
CA ALA A 431 -22.68 -11.10 15.22
C ALA A 431 -23.03 -11.40 13.75
N HIS A 432 -24.20 -10.97 13.26
CA HIS A 432 -24.58 -11.17 11.87
C HIS A 432 -23.73 -10.29 10.96
N ARG A 433 -23.64 -8.99 11.27
CA ARG A 433 -22.84 -8.03 10.49
C ARG A 433 -21.36 -8.41 10.48
N THR A 434 -20.82 -8.82 11.63
CA THR A 434 -19.45 -9.35 11.73
C THR A 434 -19.25 -10.59 10.87
N ALA A 435 -20.19 -11.54 10.87
CA ALA A 435 -20.07 -12.76 10.08
C ALA A 435 -20.05 -12.47 8.57
N VAL A 436 -20.81 -11.46 8.12
CA VAL A 436 -20.81 -11.03 6.72
C VAL A 436 -19.56 -10.23 6.37
N ALA A 437 -19.05 -9.40 7.29
CA ALA A 437 -17.82 -8.63 7.11
C ALA A 437 -16.55 -9.48 7.15
N LYS A 438 -16.57 -10.67 7.77
CA LYS A 438 -15.38 -11.49 8.00
C LYS A 438 -14.51 -11.71 6.76
N PRO A 439 -15.02 -12.09 5.58
CA PRO A 439 -14.19 -12.25 4.40
C PRO A 439 -13.50 -10.94 3.96
N LEU A 440 -14.16 -9.78 4.12
CA LEU A 440 -13.54 -8.48 3.86
C LEU A 440 -12.42 -8.18 4.87
N ILE A 441 -12.62 -8.51 6.15
CA ILE A 441 -11.58 -8.35 7.20
C ILE A 441 -10.35 -9.19 6.85
N GLU A 442 -10.54 -10.45 6.45
CA GLU A 442 -9.46 -11.35 6.02
C GLU A 442 -8.67 -10.79 4.82
N ASN A 443 -9.38 -10.38 3.77
CA ASN A 443 -8.78 -9.76 2.59
C ASN A 443 -8.05 -8.46 2.91
N THR A 444 -8.66 -7.62 3.72
CA THR A 444 -8.10 -6.33 4.16
C THR A 444 -6.82 -6.57 4.92
N LEU A 445 -6.80 -7.51 5.87
CA LEU A 445 -5.61 -7.84 6.63
C LEU A 445 -4.43 -8.24 5.72
N CYS A 446 -4.68 -9.04 4.69
CA CYS A 446 -3.68 -9.37 3.67
C CYS A 446 -3.20 -8.14 2.87
N TYR A 447 -4.12 -7.25 2.48
CA TYR A 447 -3.78 -6.01 1.79
C TYR A 447 -2.92 -5.07 2.64
N LEU A 448 -3.31 -4.85 3.90
CA LEU A 448 -2.57 -4.03 4.86
C LEU A 448 -1.19 -4.61 5.14
N ALA A 449 -1.06 -5.94 5.22
CA ALA A 449 0.22 -6.62 5.35
C ALA A 449 1.12 -6.36 4.14
N ASN A 450 0.58 -6.38 2.92
CA ASN A 450 1.35 -6.04 1.72
C ASN A 450 1.80 -4.57 1.73
N LEU A 451 0.94 -3.64 2.14
CA LEU A 451 1.33 -2.23 2.32
C LEU A 451 2.44 -2.11 3.37
N ALA A 452 2.22 -2.67 4.57
CA ALA A 452 3.18 -2.64 5.67
C ALA A 452 4.50 -3.28 5.26
N TRP A 453 4.47 -4.36 4.48
CA TRP A 453 5.68 -4.98 3.96
C TRP A 453 6.51 -3.98 3.15
N GLN A 454 5.87 -3.16 2.31
CA GLN A 454 6.54 -2.16 1.45
C GLN A 454 7.05 -0.94 2.20
N THR A 455 6.42 -0.58 3.33
CA THR A 455 6.59 0.73 3.95
C THR A 455 7.17 0.69 5.35
N SER A 456 6.87 -0.35 6.13
CA SER A 456 7.19 -0.41 7.55
C SER A 456 8.72 -0.46 7.75
N PRO A 457 9.27 0.39 8.65
CA PRO A 457 10.68 0.32 9.03
C PRO A 457 11.06 -1.00 9.70
N ARG A 458 10.09 -1.73 10.25
CA ARG A 458 10.30 -3.03 10.89
C ARG A 458 10.49 -4.13 9.85
N GLN A 459 10.10 -3.90 8.60
CA GLN A 459 10.22 -4.93 7.57
C GLN A 459 11.65 -4.98 7.03
N PRO A 460 12.13 -6.17 6.60
CA PRO A 460 13.54 -6.40 6.27
C PRO A 460 14.07 -5.56 5.10
N LEU A 461 13.18 -4.87 4.39
CA LEU A 461 13.46 -3.95 3.30
C LEU A 461 14.50 -2.87 3.61
N ARG A 462 14.63 -2.49 4.89
CA ARG A 462 15.53 -1.44 5.35
C ARG A 462 16.75 -1.95 6.10
N GLY A 463 17.27 -3.13 5.74
CA GLY A 463 18.65 -3.53 6.06
C GLY A 463 19.08 -3.42 7.53
N ARG A 464 18.16 -3.48 8.50
CA ARG A 464 18.45 -3.39 9.93
C ARG A 464 17.59 -4.34 10.76
N TYR A 465 17.79 -5.63 10.53
CA TYR A 465 17.77 -6.58 11.64
C TYR A 465 19.22 -6.99 11.96
N ARG A 466 20.00 -6.01 12.45
CA ARG A 466 21.06 -6.35 13.42
C ARG A 466 20.39 -6.30 14.78
N SER A 467 20.20 -7.48 15.33
CA SER A 467 19.76 -7.75 16.69
C SER A 467 20.39 -6.78 17.70
N ASN A 468 19.58 -5.99 18.40
CA ASN A 468 19.92 -5.46 19.72
C ASN A 468 19.88 -6.59 20.77
N ARG A 469 20.64 -7.65 20.53
CA ARG A 469 20.93 -8.72 21.48
C ARG A 469 22.38 -9.13 21.28
N ASN A 470 23.28 -8.36 21.89
CA ASN A 470 24.57 -8.77 22.47
C ASN A 470 25.39 -7.52 22.76
N THR A 471 25.05 -6.84 23.86
CA THR A 471 25.96 -5.92 24.54
C THR A 471 26.05 -6.24 26.03
N GLU A 472 25.94 -7.53 26.36
CA GLU A 472 26.41 -8.06 27.64
C GLU A 472 27.24 -9.30 27.31
N LEU A 473 28.41 -9.38 27.95
CA LEU A 473 29.49 -10.36 27.73
C LEU A 473 30.43 -10.01 26.56
N ILE A 474 31.40 -9.13 26.84
CA ILE A 474 32.85 -9.42 26.79
C ILE A 474 33.54 -8.29 27.58
N PHE A 475 33.75 -8.54 28.87
CA PHE A 475 34.89 -8.06 29.65
C PHE A 475 35.16 -9.12 30.71
N GLN A 476 35.92 -10.14 30.32
CA GLN A 476 37.01 -10.76 31.08
C GLN A 476 37.76 -11.71 30.15
#